data_AF-A0A0A2G8U5-F1
#
_entry.id   AF-A0A0A2G8U5-F1
#
_cell.length_a   1.000
_cell.length_b   1.000
_cell.length_c   1.000
_cell.angle_alpha   90.00
_cell.angle_beta   90.00
_cell.angle_gamma   90.00
#
_symmetry.space_group_name_H-M   'P 1'
#
loop_
_entity.id
_entity.type
_entity.pdbx_description
1 polymer ?
#
loop_
_entity_poly.entity_id
_entity_poly.type
_entity_poly.pdbx_seq_one_letter_code
_entity_poly.pdbx_strand_id
1 'polypeptide(L)'
;MFMNVADIVYWAEHYVRKNSAEVSLRGVLSDSLFIVSLGLLFNLLTIAYIVQFYTGWRILQYLPIKSKNELASWLYAILLILPILVFIYCRYYRGERLDRILNDYEQQSPQRLQLGKFIFWSYEIITWGGFILSYLLFKH
;
A
#
# COMPACT_ATOMS: atom_id res chain seq x y z
N MET A 1 11.14 6.92 16.13
CA MET A 1 11.19 7.23 14.69
C MET A 1 10.00 6.53 14.06
N PHE A 2 8.93 7.26 13.75
CA PHE A 2 7.76 6.68 13.07
C PHE A 2 8.10 6.53 11.59
N MET A 3 7.78 5.37 11.02
CA MET A 3 7.97 5.12 9.59
C MET A 3 7.05 6.04 8.79
N ASN A 4 7.61 6.87 7.92
CA ASN A 4 6.85 7.71 7.01
C ASN A 4 6.57 6.95 5.72
N VAL A 5 5.60 7.41 4.93
CA VAL A 5 5.25 6.79 3.65
C VAL A 5 6.44 6.75 2.69
N ALA A 6 7.38 7.69 2.78
CA ALA A 6 8.63 7.67 2.02
C ALA A 6 9.52 6.44 2.35
N ASP A 7 9.57 6.00 3.61
CA ASP A 7 10.28 4.77 3.99
C ASP A 7 9.63 3.54 3.33
N ILE A 8 8.30 3.49 3.32
CA ILE A 8 7.53 2.40 2.71
C ILE A 8 7.77 2.36 1.20
N VAL A 9 7.73 3.52 0.54
CA VAL A 9 8.03 3.66 -0.90
C VAL A 9 9.45 3.19 -1.20
N TYR A 10 10.44 3.62 -0.42
CA TYR A 10 11.83 3.19 -0.58
C TYR A 10 11.96 1.66 -0.50
N TRP A 11 11.43 1.04 0.56
CA TRP A 11 11.59 -0.39 0.78
C TRP A 11 10.77 -1.24 -0.20
N ALA A 12 9.59 -0.78 -0.62
CA ALA A 12 8.81 -1.42 -1.67
C ALA A 12 9.55 -1.38 -3.01
N GLU A 13 10.09 -0.22 -3.40
CA GLU A 13 10.89 -0.07 -4.63
C GLU A 13 12.17 -0.91 -4.57
N HIS A 14 12.90 -0.85 -3.46
CA HIS A 14 14.11 -1.65 -3.27
C HIS A 14 13.82 -3.15 -3.31
N TYR A 15 12.71 -3.61 -2.72
CA TYR A 15 12.28 -5.00 -2.79
C TYR A 15 11.96 -5.43 -4.23
N VAL A 16 11.18 -4.64 -4.96
CA VAL A 16 10.84 -4.93 -6.36
C VAL A 16 12.11 -4.98 -7.21
N ARG A 17 12.97 -3.96 -7.13
CA ARG A 17 14.23 -3.90 -7.89
C ARG A 17 15.16 -5.07 -7.62
N LYS A 18 15.23 -5.53 -6.36
CA LYS A 18 16.07 -6.67 -5.99
C LYS A 18 15.56 -7.98 -6.59
N ASN A 19 14.26 -8.11 -6.79
CA ASN A 19 13.61 -9.35 -7.24
C ASN A 19 13.18 -9.32 -8.71
N SER A 20 13.25 -8.17 -9.38
CA SER A 20 13.02 -8.04 -10.82
C SER A 20 14.27 -8.49 -11.59
N ALA A 21 14.16 -9.58 -12.36
CA ALA A 21 15.23 -10.09 -13.21
C ALA A 21 15.55 -9.17 -14.41
N GLU A 22 14.60 -8.32 -14.79
CA GLU A 22 14.78 -7.31 -15.81
C GLU A 22 14.82 -5.94 -15.15
N VAL A 23 15.75 -5.09 -15.61
CA VAL A 23 15.72 -3.64 -15.39
C VAL A 23 14.51 -3.12 -16.18
N SER A 24 13.29 -3.45 -15.72
CA SER A 24 12.09 -3.09 -16.44
C SER A 24 12.00 -1.57 -16.44
N LEU A 25 11.67 -1.04 -17.62
CA LEU A 25 11.52 0.39 -17.90
C LEU A 25 10.92 1.10 -16.68
N ARG A 26 11.48 2.27 -16.33
CA ARG A 26 10.86 3.30 -15.49
C ARG A 26 9.48 3.66 -16.06
N GLY A 27 8.50 2.79 -15.84
CA GLY A 27 7.12 2.97 -16.24
C GLY A 27 6.39 3.76 -15.19
N VAL A 28 5.34 4.44 -15.61
CA VAL A 28 4.41 5.20 -14.75
C VAL A 28 3.73 4.29 -13.69
N LEU A 29 3.79 2.97 -13.86
CA LEU A 29 3.16 1.94 -13.05
C LEU A 29 4.20 0.90 -12.60
N SER A 30 5.03 1.23 -11.60
CA SER A 30 5.92 0.23 -10.99
C SER A 30 5.13 -0.71 -10.06
N ASP A 31 5.57 -1.96 -9.93
CA ASP A 31 4.96 -2.91 -8.97
C ASP A 31 5.01 -2.37 -7.54
N SER A 32 6.04 -1.57 -7.21
CA SER A 32 6.17 -0.93 -5.91
C SER A 32 5.07 0.10 -5.66
N LEU A 33 4.64 0.85 -6.68
CA LEU A 33 3.50 1.77 -6.58
C LEU A 33 2.22 1.00 -6.23
N PHE A 34 2.01 -0.18 -6.82
CA PHE A 34 0.87 -1.05 -6.49
C PHE A 34 0.96 -1.59 -5.06
N ILE A 35 2.13 -2.08 -4.63
CA ILE A 35 2.32 -2.58 -3.25
C ILE A 35 1.96 -1.50 -2.23
N VAL A 36 2.52 -0.29 -2.38
CA VAL A 36 2.26 0.82 -1.46
C VAL A 36 0.78 1.23 -1.47
N SER A 37 0.18 1.28 -2.66
CA SER A 37 -1.23 1.68 -2.82
C SER A 37 -2.21 0.65 -2.24
N LEU A 38 -1.94 -0.64 -2.45
CA LEU A 38 -2.71 -1.73 -1.85
C LEU A 38 -2.58 -1.73 -0.32
N GLY A 39 -1.37 -1.54 0.21
CA GLY A 39 -1.15 -1.43 1.65
C GLY A 39 -1.96 -0.29 2.27
N LEU A 40 -1.98 0.88 1.63
CA LEU A 40 -2.79 2.00 2.09
C LEU A 40 -4.29 1.69 2.01
N LEU A 41 -4.76 1.06 0.92
CA LEU A 41 -6.15 0.65 0.77
C LEU A 41 -6.57 -0.32 1.89
N PHE A 42 -5.75 -1.32 2.21
CA PHE A 42 -6.04 -2.28 3.30
C PHE A 42 -6.06 -1.63 4.67
N ASN A 43 -5.17 -0.68 4.94
CA ASN A 43 -5.22 0.09 6.17
C ASN A 43 -6.51 0.91 6.27
N LEU A 44 -6.94 1.57 5.19
CA LEU A 44 -8.20 2.30 5.15
C LEU A 44 -9.41 1.37 5.36
N LEU A 45 -9.44 0.21 4.70
CA LEU A 45 -10.51 -0.77 4.87
C LEU A 45 -10.52 -1.36 6.29
N THR A 46 -9.35 -1.63 6.87
CA THR A 46 -9.21 -2.08 8.27
C THR A 46 -9.81 -1.06 9.24
N ILE A 47 -9.48 0.22 9.07
CA ILE A 47 -10.07 1.30 9.87
C ILE A 47 -11.58 1.36 9.66
N ALA A 48 -12.06 1.24 8.42
CA ALA A 48 -13.49 1.23 8.11
C ALA A 48 -14.22 0.06 8.80
N TYR A 49 -13.63 -1.13 8.83
CA TYR A 49 -14.17 -2.28 9.56
C TYR A 49 -14.25 -2.01 11.07
N ILE A 50 -13.19 -1.48 11.66
CA ILE A 50 -13.15 -1.12 13.09
C ILE A 50 -14.23 -0.07 13.40
N VAL A 51 -14.31 1.01 12.62
CA VAL A 51 -15.32 2.06 12.80
C VAL A 51 -16.73 1.49 12.67
N GLN A 52 -16.99 0.68 11.64
CA GLN A 52 -18.28 0.02 11.45
C GLN A 52 -18.66 -0.85 12.66
N PHE A 53 -17.71 -1.60 13.21
CA PHE A 53 -17.95 -2.43 14.40
C PHE A 53 -18.32 -1.58 15.62
N TYR A 54 -17.59 -0.50 15.91
CA TYR A 54 -17.83 0.33 17.10
C TYR A 54 -19.04 1.28 16.98
N THR A 55 -19.38 1.73 15.77
CA THR A 55 -20.49 2.67 15.54
C THR A 55 -21.80 1.99 15.13
N GLY A 56 -21.74 0.72 14.72
CA GLY A 56 -22.85 0.02 14.06
C GLY A 56 -23.16 0.55 12.66
N TRP A 57 -22.37 1.49 12.13
CA TRP A 57 -22.59 2.05 10.80
C TRP A 57 -22.17 1.06 9.72
N ARG A 58 -23.13 0.55 8.97
CA ARG A 58 -22.88 -0.44 7.90
C ARG A 58 -22.36 0.20 6.61
N ILE A 59 -21.29 1.00 6.69
CA ILE A 59 -20.77 1.76 5.54
C ILE A 59 -20.24 0.84 4.45
N LEU A 60 -19.54 -0.24 4.81
CA LEU A 60 -18.94 -1.15 3.84
C LEU A 60 -19.97 -1.97 3.07
N GLN A 61 -21.20 -2.12 3.59
CA GLN A 61 -22.29 -2.83 2.88
C GLN A 61 -22.75 -2.10 1.61
N TYR A 62 -22.49 -0.79 1.54
CA TYR A 62 -22.86 0.04 0.39
C TYR A 62 -21.79 0.02 -0.70
N LEU A 63 -20.63 -0.61 -0.47
CA LEU A 63 -19.66 -0.85 -1.53
C LEU A 63 -20.22 -1.92 -2.48
N PRO A 64 -20.47 -1.58 -3.75
CA PRO A 64 -21.09 -2.49 -4.72
C PRO A 64 -20.08 -3.49 -5.31
N ILE A 65 -19.28 -4.10 -4.44
CA ILE A 65 -18.30 -5.15 -4.77
C ILE A 65 -18.86 -6.47 -4.22
N LYS A 66 -19.63 -7.17 -5.05
CA LYS A 66 -20.40 -8.35 -4.63
C LYS A 66 -19.74 -9.66 -5.02
N SER A 67 -19.10 -9.70 -6.20
CA SER A 67 -18.53 -10.93 -6.73
C SER A 67 -17.36 -10.67 -7.67
N LYS A 68 -16.35 -11.54 -7.62
CA LYS A 68 -15.22 -11.54 -8.56
C LYS A 68 -15.62 -11.86 -10.01
N ASN A 69 -16.84 -12.38 -10.24
CA ASN A 69 -17.32 -12.72 -11.57
C ASN A 69 -18.12 -11.57 -12.21
N GLU A 70 -18.44 -10.51 -11.46
CA GLU A 70 -19.21 -9.38 -11.96
C GLU A 70 -18.29 -8.25 -12.40
N LEU A 71 -18.38 -7.85 -13.67
CA LEU A 71 -17.59 -6.74 -14.23
C LEU A 71 -17.80 -5.43 -13.46
N ALA A 72 -19.03 -5.17 -12.99
CA ALA A 72 -19.33 -4.02 -12.15
C ALA A 72 -18.47 -3.99 -10.87
N SER A 73 -18.30 -5.13 -10.19
CA SER A 73 -17.48 -5.24 -8.97
C SER A 73 -16.01 -4.86 -9.25
N TRP A 74 -15.47 -5.22 -10.42
CA TRP A 74 -14.13 -4.83 -10.84
C TRP A 74 -14.02 -3.32 -11.12
N LEU A 75 -15.02 -2.73 -11.79
CA LEU A 75 -15.04 -1.29 -12.03
C LEU A 75 -15.03 -0.51 -10.71
N TYR A 76 -15.82 -0.94 -9.72
CA TYR A 76 -15.83 -0.32 -8.40
C TYR A 76 -14.53 -0.53 -7.62
N ALA A 77 -13.90 -1.70 -7.72
CA ALA A 77 -12.59 -1.92 -7.14
C ALA A 77 -11.53 -0.98 -7.75
N ILE A 78 -11.57 -0.78 -9.07
CA ILE A 78 -10.70 0.18 -9.77
C ILE A 78 -10.98 1.60 -9.28
N LEU A 79 -12.25 2.00 -9.18
CA LEU A 79 -12.62 3.33 -8.67
C LEU A 79 -12.16 3.60 -7.24
N LEU A 80 -12.06 2.56 -6.40
CA LEU A 80 -11.51 2.68 -5.04
C LEU A 80 -9.99 2.85 -5.03
N ILE A 81 -9.26 2.06 -5.83
CA ILE A 81 -7.78 2.06 -5.80
C ILE A 81 -7.16 3.18 -6.64
N LEU A 82 -7.82 3.59 -7.74
CA LEU A 82 -7.31 4.61 -8.65
C LEU A 82 -6.97 5.95 -7.98
N PRO A 83 -7.81 6.56 -7.12
CA PRO A 83 -7.44 7.81 -6.45
C PRO A 83 -6.22 7.65 -5.54
N ILE A 84 -6.07 6.47 -4.90
CA ILE A 84 -4.90 6.15 -4.08
C ILE A 84 -3.65 6.06 -4.95
N LEU A 85 -3.72 5.32 -6.06
CA LEU A 85 -2.62 5.20 -7.03
C LEU A 85 -2.17 6.56 -7.54
N VAL A 86 -3.11 7.40 -7.98
CA VAL A 86 -2.82 8.75 -8.48
C VAL A 86 -2.18 9.60 -7.38
N PHE A 87 -2.69 9.54 -6.16
CA PHE A 87 -2.12 10.28 -5.02
C PHE A 87 -0.68 9.85 -4.72
N ILE A 88 -0.43 8.55 -4.54
CA ILE A 88 0.91 8.01 -4.25
C ILE A 88 1.87 8.30 -5.40
N TYR A 89 1.42 8.13 -6.65
CA TYR A 89 2.21 8.44 -7.83
C TYR A 89 2.63 9.90 -7.85
N CYS A 90 1.66 10.82 -7.76
CA CYS A 90 1.91 12.25 -7.80
C CYS A 90 2.79 12.72 -6.65
N ARG A 91 2.67 12.08 -5.47
CA ARG A 91 3.43 12.45 -4.29
C ARG A 91 4.87 11.94 -4.33
N TYR A 92 5.09 10.68 -4.70
CA TYR A 92 6.36 9.99 -4.49
C TYR A 92 7.04 9.49 -5.78
N TYR A 93 6.29 9.11 -6.81
CA TYR A 93 6.84 8.50 -8.03
C TYR A 93 7.01 9.47 -9.21
N ARG A 94 6.37 10.65 -9.16
CA ARG A 94 6.37 11.60 -10.27
C ARG A 94 7.72 12.32 -10.42
N GLY A 95 8.30 12.26 -11.62
CA GLY A 95 9.55 12.94 -11.98
C GLY A 95 10.72 12.43 -11.15
N GLU A 96 11.59 13.34 -10.70
CA GLU A 96 12.80 13.00 -9.93
C GLU A 96 12.54 12.71 -8.43
N ARG A 97 11.27 12.57 -8.02
CA ARG A 97 10.95 12.40 -6.59
C ARG A 97 11.36 11.03 -6.07
N LEU A 98 11.10 9.98 -6.85
CA LEU A 98 11.49 8.62 -6.47
C LEU A 98 13.00 8.51 -6.39
N ASP A 99 13.70 9.05 -7.37
CA ASP A 99 15.17 9.05 -7.42
C ASP A 99 15.77 9.78 -6.22
N ARG A 100 15.20 10.92 -5.83
CA ARG A 100 15.62 11.61 -4.60
C ARG A 100 15.43 10.76 -3.36
N ILE A 101 14.27 10.10 -3.21
CA ILE A 101 14.02 9.21 -2.07
C ILE A 101 15.05 8.07 -2.04
N LEU A 102 15.37 7.47 -3.18
CA LEU A 102 16.33 6.38 -3.25
C LEU A 102 17.75 6.86 -2.88
N ASN A 103 18.20 7.97 -3.47
CA ASN A 103 19.52 8.54 -3.20
C ASN A 103 19.67 8.97 -1.73
N ASP A 104 18.65 9.60 -1.14
CA ASP A 104 18.66 10.05 0.25
C ASP A 104 18.76 8.86 1.23
N TYR A 105 18.21 7.71 0.87
CA TYR A 105 18.26 6.50 1.70
C TYR A 105 19.55 5.72 1.52
N GLU A 106 20.12 5.67 0.32
CA GLU A 106 21.43 5.06 0.07
C GLU A 106 22.56 5.73 0.85
N GLN A 107 22.42 7.02 1.17
CA GLN A 107 23.38 7.78 2.00
C GLN A 107 23.24 7.52 3.51
N GLN A 108 22.23 6.75 3.95
CA GLN A 108 22.02 6.49 5.37
C GLN A 108 22.95 5.40 5.91
N SER A 109 23.17 5.40 7.22
CA SER A 109 24.02 4.39 7.87
C SER A 109 23.43 2.98 7.71
N PRO A 110 24.28 1.93 7.63
CA PRO A 110 23.82 0.55 7.50
C PRO A 110 22.85 0.11 8.61
N GLN A 111 23.06 0.60 9.84
CA GLN A 111 22.17 0.33 10.97
C GLN A 111 20.77 0.90 10.73
N ARG A 112 20.68 2.13 10.22
CA ARG A 112 19.40 2.78 9.91
C ARG A 112 18.67 2.07 8.77
N LEU A 113 19.41 1.59 7.77
CA LEU A 113 18.85 0.76 6.70
C LEU A 113 18.31 -0.58 7.22
N GLN A 114 19.06 -1.28 8.08
CA GLN A 114 18.57 -2.54 8.68
C GLN A 114 17.31 -2.32 9.51
N LEU A 115 17.28 -1.27 10.33
CA LEU A 115 16.10 -0.91 11.11
C LEU A 115 14.90 -0.58 10.20
N GLY A 116 15.11 0.25 9.17
CA GLY A 116 14.07 0.59 8.20
C GLY A 116 13.47 -0.65 7.53
N LYS A 117 14.33 -1.59 7.11
CA LYS A 117 13.90 -2.86 6.52
C LYS A 117 13.03 -3.67 7.48
N PHE A 118 13.44 -3.79 8.74
CA PHE A 118 12.70 -4.52 9.76
C PHE A 118 11.31 -3.90 10.01
N ILE A 119 11.26 -2.57 10.11
CA ILE A 119 9.99 -1.85 10.31
C ILE A 119 9.08 -2.00 9.10
N PHE A 120 9.61 -1.93 7.86
CA PHE A 120 8.83 -2.15 6.65
C PHE A 120 8.17 -3.53 6.61
N TRP A 121 8.92 -4.61 6.87
CA TRP A 121 8.35 -5.95 6.88
C TRP A 121 7.33 -6.16 8.00
N SER A 122 7.57 -5.55 9.15
CA SER A 122 6.62 -5.56 10.26
C SER A 122 5.32 -4.84 9.88
N TYR A 123 5.42 -3.69 9.20
CA TYR A 123 4.26 -2.97 8.66
C TYR A 123 3.48 -3.78 7.63
N GLU A 124 4.14 -4.46 6.70
CA GLU A 124 3.47 -5.31 5.72
C GLU A 124 2.72 -6.46 6.42
N ILE A 125 3.37 -7.16 7.36
CA ILE A 125 2.71 -8.24 8.12
C ILE A 125 1.50 -7.73 8.89
N ILE A 126 1.61 -6.58 9.57
CA ILE A 126 0.51 -5.98 10.33
C ILE A 126 -0.61 -5.51 9.40
N THR A 127 -0.29 -4.90 8.26
CA THR A 127 -1.28 -4.39 7.31
C THR A 127 -2.10 -5.54 6.73
N TRP A 128 -1.43 -6.56 6.21
CA TRP A 128 -2.10 -7.72 5.62
C TRP A 128 -2.82 -8.57 6.69
N GLY A 129 -2.12 -8.89 7.78
CA GLY A 129 -2.70 -9.68 8.88
C GLY A 129 -3.87 -8.97 9.55
N GLY A 130 -3.73 -7.67 9.82
CA GLY A 130 -4.77 -6.83 10.41
C GLY A 130 -6.00 -6.71 9.51
N PHE A 131 -5.81 -6.55 8.20
CA PHE A 131 -6.92 -6.55 7.24
C PHE A 131 -7.64 -7.90 7.20
N ILE A 132 -6.89 -9.01 7.09
CA ILE A 132 -7.48 -10.36 7.07
C ILE A 132 -8.26 -10.64 8.36
N LEU A 133 -7.67 -10.34 9.52
CA LEU A 133 -8.33 -10.52 10.81
C LEU A 133 -9.59 -9.66 10.93
N SER A 134 -9.53 -8.39 10.53
CA SER A 134 -10.69 -7.48 10.57
C SER A 134 -11.80 -7.95 9.64
N TYR A 135 -11.43 -8.40 8.44
CA TYR A 135 -12.36 -9.01 7.49
C TYR A 135 -13.03 -10.26 8.05
N LEU A 136 -12.30 -11.12 8.77
CA LEU A 136 -12.86 -12.33 9.35
C LEU A 136 -13.74 -12.05 10.58
N LEU A 137 -13.34 -11.11 11.43
CA LEU A 137 -14.03 -10.81 12.69
C LEU A 137 -15.26 -9.91 12.52
N PHE A 138 -15.21 -8.96 11.58
CA PHE A 138 -16.21 -7.87 11.48
C PHE A 138 -17.10 -7.95 10.23
N LYS A 139 -17.01 -9.04 9.45
CA LYS A 139 -17.89 -9.28 8.30
C LYS A 139 -19.31 -9.71 8.70
N HIS A 140 -19.55 -10.00 9.98
CA HIS A 140 -20.85 -10.36 10.56
C HIS A 140 -21.56 -9.13 11.14
#